data_AF-A0A173GZT9-F1
#
_entry.id   AF-A0A173GZT9-F1
#
_cell.length_a   1.000
_cell.length_b   1.000
_cell.length_c   1.000
_cell.angle_alpha   90.00
_cell.angle_beta   90.00
_cell.angle_gamma   90.00
#
_symmetry.space_group_name_H-M   'P 1'
#
loop_
_entity.id
_entity.type
_entity.pdbx_description
1 polymer ?
#
loop_
_entity_poly.entity_id
_entity_poly.type
_entity_poly.pdbx_seq_one_letter_code
_entity_poly.pdbx_strand_id
1 'polypeptide(L)'
;MNRYVPMLAIPLFASAVPAFASSVVPESWTPVSDEVLSHATGKYAQQNMISGFQLVMQSQWQMPTGASLMATGVLGVNNGQVQTGSSTAIIPGVVNAVAPTTQVVSGAANVLMNGVAQITQVAGDANNALNKAIIQYGQNGSVAMLVPLSNQSSSNSSTTVGNLSASVAISSAGMQLALNTPNGNLAQSIAGGAGGSMNQIMQVVQVAGNAQQVMNTLQLNLQTSALTSAGLRQVGIQNAMANMVAVRH
;
A
#
# COMPACT_ATOMS: atom_id res chain seq x y z
N MET A 1 -15.78 63.29 42.34
CA MET A 1 -16.69 63.38 41.17
C MET A 1 -16.26 62.33 40.15
N ASN A 2 -17.17 61.39 39.86
CA ASN A 2 -17.44 60.64 38.60
C ASN A 2 -16.36 60.66 37.49
N ARG A 3 -16.02 59.56 36.78
CA ARG A 3 -16.89 58.68 35.96
C ARG A 3 -16.20 57.36 35.50
N TYR A 4 -17.03 56.35 35.21
CA TYR A 4 -16.83 55.00 34.64
C TYR A 4 -16.59 55.01 33.07
N VAL A 5 -15.63 54.22 32.48
CA VAL A 5 -15.70 52.86 31.77
C VAL A 5 -16.11 52.93 30.26
N PRO A 6 -15.88 51.97 29.30
CA PRO A 6 -14.79 51.00 28.91
C PRO A 6 -14.55 50.83 27.35
N MET A 7 -13.63 49.93 26.90
CA MET A 7 -13.82 48.90 25.81
C MET A 7 -12.48 48.17 25.46
N LEU A 8 -12.40 46.82 25.58
CA LEU A 8 -12.37 45.75 24.53
C LEU A 8 -11.00 45.64 23.75
N ALA A 9 -10.34 44.51 23.43
CA ALA A 9 -10.69 43.10 23.33
C ALA A 9 -9.45 42.14 23.37
N ILE A 10 -9.62 40.98 24.02
CA ILE A 10 -9.27 39.57 23.66
C ILE A 10 -7.95 39.25 22.91
N PRO A 11 -7.07 38.42 23.50
CA PRO A 11 -6.32 37.39 22.78
C PRO A 11 -6.81 36.00 23.18
N LEU A 12 -7.23 35.18 22.20
CA LEU A 12 -7.51 33.75 22.43
C LEU A 12 -6.52 32.90 21.63
N PHE A 13 -5.46 32.45 22.31
CA PHE A 13 -4.76 31.22 21.95
C PHE A 13 -5.32 30.10 22.83
N ALA A 14 -6.07 29.16 22.26
CA ALA A 14 -6.50 27.96 22.95
C ALA A 14 -6.13 26.74 22.10
N SER A 15 -5.13 26.02 22.61
CA SER A 15 -4.69 24.69 22.21
C SER A 15 -5.87 23.70 22.19
N ALA A 16 -6.00 22.93 21.12
CA ALA A 16 -6.91 21.80 21.03
C ALA A 16 -6.41 20.66 21.94
N VAL A 17 -6.98 20.57 23.15
CA VAL A 17 -6.89 19.40 24.03
C VAL A 17 -8.08 18.49 23.69
N PRO A 18 -7.89 17.17 23.50
CA PRO A 18 -9.02 16.27 23.29
C PRO A 18 -9.88 16.25 24.56
N ALA A 19 -11.13 16.68 24.41
CA ALA A 19 -12.10 16.67 25.49
C ALA A 19 -12.50 15.22 25.80
N PHE A 20 -12.16 14.77 27.00
CA PHE A 20 -12.74 13.57 27.60
C PHE A 20 -14.26 13.72 27.67
N ALA A 21 -14.97 12.68 27.25
CA ALA A 21 -16.42 12.61 27.25
C ALA A 21 -16.97 12.77 28.68
N SER A 22 -17.49 13.96 28.98
CA SER A 22 -18.46 14.15 30.05
C SER A 22 -19.75 13.46 29.63
N SER A 23 -20.24 12.54 30.47
CA SER A 23 -21.59 12.00 30.41
C SER A 23 -22.60 13.15 30.38
N VAL A 24 -23.14 13.44 29.20
CA VAL A 24 -24.36 14.22 29.05
C VAL A 24 -25.40 13.24 28.54
N VAL A 25 -26.17 12.67 29.45
CA VAL A 25 -27.43 12.02 29.12
C VAL A 25 -28.32 13.11 28.51
N PRO A 26 -28.74 13.01 27.24
CA PRO A 26 -29.60 14.03 26.65
C PRO A 26 -30.98 13.97 27.30
N GLU A 27 -31.32 14.97 28.12
CA GLU A 27 -32.70 15.23 28.56
C GLU A 27 -33.50 15.81 27.38
N SER A 28 -33.96 14.95 26.49
CA SER A 28 -35.22 15.07 25.72
C SER A 28 -35.16 14.18 24.48
N TRP A 29 -36.09 13.24 24.39
CA TRP A 29 -36.34 12.51 23.16
C TRP A 29 -37.20 13.41 22.27
N THR A 30 -36.59 14.18 21.37
CA THR A 30 -37.33 14.87 20.32
C THR A 30 -37.69 13.86 19.23
N PRO A 31 -38.99 13.58 18.98
CA PRO A 31 -39.39 12.70 17.90
C PRO A 31 -38.96 13.30 16.57
N VAL A 32 -38.13 12.56 15.84
CA VAL A 32 -37.72 12.92 14.48
C VAL A 32 -38.90 12.63 13.56
N SER A 33 -39.27 13.59 12.72
CA SER A 33 -40.37 13.41 11.77
C SER A 33 -40.03 12.33 10.73
N ASP A 34 -41.07 11.66 10.23
CA ASP A 34 -40.93 10.59 9.22
C ASP A 34 -40.30 11.10 7.92
N GLU A 35 -40.47 12.40 7.62
CA GLU A 35 -39.80 13.12 6.53
C GLU A 35 -38.26 13.19 6.74
N VAL A 36 -37.79 13.42 7.96
CA VAL A 36 -36.35 13.47 8.26
C VAL A 36 -35.76 12.05 8.26
N LEU A 37 -36.53 11.04 8.71
CA LEU A 37 -36.15 9.63 8.61
C LEU A 37 -36.13 9.11 7.16
N SER A 38 -37.04 9.58 6.30
CA SER A 38 -37.08 9.19 4.87
C SER A 38 -35.93 9.80 4.06
N HIS A 39 -35.45 10.98 4.46
CA HIS A 39 -34.27 11.63 3.89
C HIS A 39 -32.95 11.27 4.59
N ALA A 40 -33.00 10.60 5.75
CA ALA A 40 -31.84 10.03 6.42
C ALA A 40 -31.36 8.79 5.66
N THR A 41 -30.85 9.00 4.46
CA THR A 41 -29.95 8.04 3.83
C THR A 41 -28.79 7.83 4.79
N GLY A 42 -28.71 6.63 5.37
CA GLY A 42 -27.64 6.30 6.28
C GLY A 42 -26.30 6.59 5.61
N LYS A 43 -25.28 6.95 6.40
CA LYS A 43 -23.86 7.15 6.04
C LYS A 43 -23.27 6.13 5.03
N TYR A 44 -23.98 5.05 4.75
CA TYR A 44 -23.63 3.90 3.94
C TYR A 44 -24.45 3.72 2.64
N ALA A 45 -25.36 4.64 2.29
CA ALA A 45 -26.34 4.47 1.19
C ALA A 45 -25.75 4.34 -0.23
N GLN A 46 -24.43 4.50 -0.40
CA GLN A 46 -23.72 4.26 -1.65
C GLN A 46 -22.30 3.71 -1.41
N GLN A 47 -22.08 2.96 -0.33
CA GLN A 47 -20.74 2.42 -0.08
C GLN A 47 -20.48 1.18 -0.94
N ASN A 48 -19.37 1.23 -1.64
CA ASN A 48 -18.80 0.13 -2.38
C ASN A 48 -17.85 -0.63 -1.44
N MET A 49 -18.07 -1.93 -1.23
CA MET A 49 -17.17 -2.76 -0.42
C MET A 49 -16.08 -3.36 -1.31
N ILE A 50 -14.84 -3.40 -0.82
CA ILE A 50 -13.76 -4.12 -1.50
C ILE A 50 -14.09 -5.62 -1.43
N SER A 51 -14.42 -6.21 -2.57
CA SER A 51 -14.79 -7.63 -2.71
C SER A 51 -13.57 -8.49 -3.07
N GLY A 52 -12.57 -7.88 -3.70
CA GLY A 52 -11.34 -8.52 -4.09
C GLY A 52 -10.27 -7.50 -4.45
N PHE A 53 -9.06 -7.99 -4.68
CA PHE A 53 -7.99 -7.18 -5.22
C PHE A 53 -7.04 -8.01 -6.06
N GLN A 54 -6.30 -7.34 -6.93
CA GLN A 54 -5.20 -7.94 -7.65
C GLN A 54 -4.00 -7.00 -7.54
N LEU A 55 -2.88 -7.57 -7.13
CA LEU A 55 -1.61 -6.90 -6.96
C LEU A 55 -0.61 -7.53 -7.92
N VAL A 56 0.01 -6.68 -8.74
CA VAL A 56 1.11 -7.05 -9.63
C VAL A 56 2.31 -6.20 -9.27
N MET A 57 3.42 -6.86 -8.97
CA MET A 57 4.72 -6.24 -8.78
C MET A 57 5.64 -6.75 -9.87
N GLN A 58 6.25 -5.82 -10.60
CA GLN A 58 7.19 -6.16 -11.65
C GLN A 58 8.39 -5.26 -11.52
N SER A 59 9.56 -5.88 -11.60
CA SER A 59 10.80 -5.16 -11.63
C SER A 59 11.74 -5.72 -12.66
N GLN A 60 12.50 -4.82 -13.27
CA GLN A 60 13.48 -5.12 -14.29
C GLN A 60 14.71 -4.26 -14.10
N TRP A 61 15.87 -4.84 -14.35
CA TRP A 61 17.14 -4.12 -14.40
C TRP A 61 17.89 -4.56 -15.64
N GLN A 62 18.25 -3.62 -16.51
CA GLN A 62 19.13 -3.84 -17.65
C GLN A 62 20.43 -3.07 -17.44
N MET A 63 21.55 -3.79 -17.55
CA MET A 63 22.89 -3.27 -17.41
C MET A 63 23.52 -3.00 -18.79
N PRO A 64 24.47 -2.05 -18.89
CA PRO A 64 25.20 -1.79 -20.13
C PRO A 64 26.07 -2.97 -20.59
N THR A 65 26.32 -3.95 -19.72
CA THR A 65 27.06 -5.19 -20.04
C THR A 65 26.23 -6.20 -20.86
N GLY A 66 24.95 -5.90 -21.11
CA GLY A 66 23.98 -6.80 -21.72
C GLY A 66 23.27 -7.72 -20.72
N ALA A 67 23.65 -7.67 -19.43
CA ALA A 67 22.97 -8.42 -18.40
C ALA A 67 21.59 -7.82 -18.09
N SER A 68 20.59 -8.68 -17.87
CA SER A 68 19.22 -8.28 -17.55
C SER A 68 18.63 -9.16 -16.45
N LEU A 69 17.98 -8.53 -15.48
CA LEU A 69 17.25 -9.22 -14.41
C LEU A 69 15.78 -8.83 -14.50
N MET A 70 14.90 -9.79 -14.25
CA MET A 70 13.47 -9.57 -14.15
C MET A 70 12.90 -10.38 -12.99
N ALA A 71 11.99 -9.76 -12.26
CA ALA A 71 11.20 -10.41 -11.23
C ALA A 71 9.76 -9.92 -11.34
N THR A 72 8.82 -10.86 -11.24
CA THR A 72 7.39 -10.56 -11.29
C THR A 72 6.66 -11.37 -10.22
N GLY A 73 5.85 -10.69 -9.41
CA GLY A 73 4.96 -11.29 -8.42
C GLY A 73 3.52 -10.86 -8.65
N VAL A 74 2.59 -11.80 -8.54
CA VAL A 74 1.16 -11.56 -8.65
C VAL A 74 0.45 -12.17 -7.46
N LEU A 75 -0.40 -11.38 -6.80
CA LEU A 75 -1.28 -11.80 -5.70
C LEU A 75 -2.69 -11.31 -6.01
N GLY A 76 -3.62 -12.24 -6.18
CA GLY A 76 -5.03 -11.96 -6.37
C GLY A 76 -5.85 -12.54 -5.22
N VAL A 77 -6.86 -11.79 -4.79
CA VAL A 77 -7.92 -12.30 -3.93
C VAL A 77 -9.24 -12.04 -4.63
N ASN A 78 -9.98 -13.11 -4.92
CA ASN A 78 -11.27 -13.04 -5.58
C ASN A 78 -12.26 -13.98 -4.88
N ASN A 79 -13.41 -13.46 -4.44
CA ASN A 79 -14.42 -14.21 -3.69
C ASN A 79 -13.83 -15.02 -2.50
N GLY A 80 -12.82 -14.47 -1.81
CA GLY A 80 -12.12 -15.12 -0.70
C GLY A 80 -11.11 -16.21 -1.09
N GLN A 81 -10.95 -16.51 -2.38
CA GLN A 81 -9.89 -17.39 -2.88
C GLN A 81 -8.62 -16.59 -3.13
N VAL A 82 -7.50 -17.06 -2.58
CA VAL A 82 -6.17 -16.45 -2.77
C VAL A 82 -5.47 -17.16 -3.92
N GLN A 83 -4.97 -16.38 -4.87
CA GLN A 83 -4.21 -16.86 -6.01
C GLN A 83 -2.86 -16.14 -6.06
N THR A 84 -1.79 -16.90 -6.18
CA THR A 84 -0.43 -16.35 -6.22
C THR A 84 0.38 -16.93 -7.36
N GLY A 85 1.28 -16.10 -7.90
CA GLY A 85 2.24 -16.49 -8.93
C GLY A 85 3.50 -15.66 -8.78
N SER A 86 4.66 -16.29 -8.98
CA SER A 86 5.95 -15.61 -8.94
C SER A 86 6.87 -16.16 -10.03
N SER A 87 7.71 -15.30 -10.59
CA SER A 87 8.67 -15.66 -11.64
C SER A 87 9.88 -14.75 -11.59
N THR A 88 11.07 -15.34 -11.70
CA THR A 88 12.34 -14.63 -11.79
C THR A 88 13.14 -15.12 -12.98
N ALA A 89 13.82 -14.20 -13.67
CA ALA A 89 14.67 -14.52 -14.80
C ALA A 89 15.93 -13.64 -14.76
N ILE A 90 17.06 -14.24 -15.13
CA ILE A 90 18.33 -13.52 -15.31
C ILE A 90 18.91 -13.94 -16.65
N ILE A 91 19.21 -12.95 -17.48
CA ILE A 91 20.01 -13.10 -18.70
C ILE A 91 21.40 -12.55 -18.35
N PRO A 92 22.45 -13.38 -18.26
CA PRO A 92 23.79 -12.89 -17.98
C PRO A 92 24.33 -12.06 -19.14
N GLY A 93 25.17 -11.08 -18.82
CA GLY A 93 25.83 -10.22 -19.80
C GLY A 93 27.10 -10.85 -20.37
N VAL A 94 27.74 -10.13 -21.30
CA VAL A 94 28.98 -10.56 -21.99
C VAL A 94 30.19 -10.50 -21.04
N VAL A 95 30.12 -9.65 -20.02
CA VAL A 95 31.11 -9.52 -18.95
C VAL A 95 30.40 -9.56 -17.60
N ASN A 96 31.07 -10.17 -16.61
CA ASN A 96 30.59 -10.12 -15.22
C ASN A 96 30.50 -8.66 -14.80
N ALA A 97 29.33 -8.24 -14.31
CA ALA A 97 29.16 -6.90 -13.76
C ALA A 97 30.12 -6.73 -12.57
N VAL A 98 30.86 -5.63 -12.53
CA VAL A 98 31.75 -5.30 -11.41
C VAL A 98 31.16 -4.08 -10.71
N ALA A 99 31.22 -4.09 -9.37
CA ALA A 99 30.71 -2.98 -8.58
C ALA A 99 31.47 -1.68 -8.95
N PRO A 100 30.78 -0.56 -9.12
CA PRO A 100 31.44 0.71 -9.36
C PRO A 100 32.28 1.11 -8.15
N THR A 101 33.44 1.73 -8.39
CA THR A 101 34.37 2.12 -7.32
C THR A 101 34.12 3.53 -6.81
N THR A 102 33.48 4.41 -7.59
CA THR A 102 33.28 5.82 -7.24
C THR A 102 31.82 6.21 -7.07
N GLN A 103 30.89 5.47 -7.66
CA GLN A 103 29.44 5.68 -7.49
C GLN A 103 28.95 4.87 -6.30
N VAL A 104 28.43 5.57 -5.29
CA VAL A 104 27.89 4.93 -4.07
C VAL A 104 26.52 5.53 -3.78
N VAL A 105 25.57 4.66 -3.47
CA VAL A 105 24.24 5.01 -2.96
C VAL A 105 24.05 4.34 -1.59
N SER A 106 23.52 5.09 -0.62
CA SER A 106 23.33 4.61 0.75
C SER A 106 22.11 5.26 1.41
N GLY A 107 21.56 4.63 2.44
CA GLY A 107 20.54 5.23 3.31
C GLY A 107 19.08 4.92 2.98
N ALA A 108 18.77 4.21 1.89
CA ALA A 108 17.38 3.86 1.57
C ALA A 108 16.77 2.78 2.48
N ALA A 109 17.57 2.03 3.24
CA ALA A 109 17.13 0.87 4.02
C ALA A 109 16.38 1.20 5.32
N ASN A 110 16.41 2.44 5.79
CA ASN A 110 15.91 2.81 7.13
C ASN A 110 14.66 3.70 7.10
N VAL A 111 13.96 3.78 5.96
CA VAL A 111 12.74 4.57 5.85
C VAL A 111 11.56 3.75 6.36
N LEU A 112 11.09 4.10 7.55
CA LEU A 112 9.86 3.56 8.14
C LEU A 112 8.73 4.53 7.83
N MET A 113 7.74 4.10 7.05
CA MET A 113 6.54 4.90 6.79
C MET A 113 5.29 4.03 6.84
N ASN A 114 4.21 4.61 7.39
CA ASN A 114 2.87 4.08 7.25
C ASN A 114 2.28 4.62 5.95
N GLY A 115 1.97 3.77 4.98
CA GLY A 115 1.52 4.17 3.64
C GLY A 115 2.50 3.80 2.53
N VAL A 116 2.70 4.71 1.56
CA VAL A 116 3.52 4.45 0.36
C VAL A 116 4.84 5.19 0.44
N ALA A 117 5.96 4.47 0.40
CA ALA A 117 7.32 5.00 0.32
C ALA A 117 7.92 4.66 -1.05
N GLN A 118 8.38 5.68 -1.77
CA GLN A 118 9.11 5.53 -3.02
C GLN A 118 10.45 6.22 -2.90
N ILE A 119 11.52 5.43 -2.99
CA ILE A 119 12.89 5.92 -2.85
C ILE A 119 13.62 5.57 -4.14
N THR A 120 14.18 6.59 -4.78
CA THR A 120 15.04 6.43 -5.94
C THR A 120 16.34 7.16 -5.65
N GLN A 121 17.43 6.42 -5.57
CA GLN A 121 18.78 6.95 -5.42
C GLN A 121 19.59 6.53 -6.64
N VAL A 122 20.27 7.49 -7.25
CA VAL A 122 21.04 7.27 -8.47
C VAL A 122 22.38 7.98 -8.32
N ALA A 123 23.47 7.26 -8.53
CA ALA A 123 24.83 7.78 -8.59
C ALA A 123 25.50 7.34 -9.89
N GLY A 124 26.08 8.30 -10.62
CA GLY A 124 26.68 8.11 -11.94
C GLY A 124 25.83 8.68 -13.08
N ASP A 125 26.28 8.45 -14.31
CA ASP A 125 25.80 9.15 -15.50
C ASP A 125 24.90 8.28 -16.39
N ALA A 126 23.99 8.93 -17.12
CA ALA A 126 23.11 8.29 -18.11
C ALA A 126 22.21 7.16 -17.57
N ASN A 127 21.91 7.15 -16.28
CA ASN A 127 20.99 6.20 -15.67
C ASN A 127 19.53 6.59 -15.94
N ASN A 128 18.67 5.58 -16.14
CA ASN A 128 17.23 5.73 -16.23
C ASN A 128 16.58 4.84 -15.16
N ALA A 129 15.97 5.45 -14.15
CA ALA A 129 15.32 4.73 -13.06
C ALA A 129 13.85 5.14 -12.98
N LEU A 130 12.96 4.20 -13.32
CA LEU A 130 11.52 4.35 -13.22
C LEU A 130 11.04 3.64 -11.96
N ASN A 131 10.41 4.39 -11.05
CA ASN A 131 9.74 3.86 -9.88
C ASN A 131 8.28 4.33 -9.90
N LYS A 132 7.34 3.40 -10.07
CA LYS A 132 5.92 3.70 -10.31
C LYS A 132 5.03 2.82 -9.45
N ALA A 133 4.07 3.45 -8.78
CA ALA A 133 2.95 2.78 -8.13
C ALA A 133 1.65 3.27 -8.76
N ILE A 134 0.77 2.34 -9.09
CA ILE A 134 -0.56 2.62 -9.61
C ILE A 134 -1.56 1.93 -8.71
N ILE A 135 -2.47 2.69 -8.11
CA ILE A 135 -3.58 2.15 -7.32
C ILE A 135 -4.87 2.55 -8.02
N GLN A 136 -5.63 1.56 -8.46
CA GLN A 136 -6.88 1.76 -9.18
C GLN A 136 -8.03 1.10 -8.42
N TYR A 137 -9.20 1.71 -8.45
CA TYR A 137 -10.44 1.21 -7.87
C TYR A 137 -11.51 1.12 -8.94
N GLY A 138 -12.28 0.03 -8.99
CA GLY A 138 -13.36 -0.12 -9.97
C GLY A 138 -14.14 -1.42 -9.85
N GLN A 139 -15.28 -1.49 -10.54
CA GLN A 139 -16.16 -2.68 -10.51
C GLN A 139 -15.61 -3.86 -11.34
N ASN A 140 -14.65 -3.64 -12.24
CA ASN A 140 -14.15 -4.67 -13.17
C ASN A 140 -12.67 -4.47 -13.54
N GLY A 141 -11.77 -4.53 -12.56
CA GLY A 141 -10.34 -4.52 -12.84
C GLY A 141 -9.79 -5.94 -12.98
N SER A 142 -9.64 -6.40 -14.22
CA SER A 142 -8.81 -7.56 -14.55
C SER A 142 -7.48 -7.03 -15.09
N VAL A 143 -6.40 -7.21 -14.35
CA VAL A 143 -5.05 -6.94 -14.84
C VAL A 143 -4.58 -8.16 -15.61
N ALA A 144 -4.08 -7.97 -16.83
CA ALA A 144 -3.46 -9.02 -17.62
C ALA A 144 -2.38 -9.72 -16.78
N MET A 145 -2.42 -11.05 -16.73
CA MET A 145 -1.55 -11.81 -15.84
C MET A 145 -0.23 -12.12 -16.55
N LEU A 146 0.87 -11.62 -16.00
CA LEU A 146 2.22 -11.82 -16.54
C LEU A 146 2.84 -13.16 -16.13
N VAL A 147 2.24 -13.87 -15.16
CA VAL A 147 2.77 -15.10 -14.57
C VAL A 147 1.61 -16.09 -14.34
N PRO A 148 1.82 -17.42 -14.53
CA PRO A 148 0.83 -18.41 -14.16
C PRO A 148 0.44 -18.31 -12.68
N LEU A 149 -0.86 -18.34 -12.40
CA LEU A 149 -1.37 -18.34 -11.03
C LEU A 149 -1.61 -19.76 -10.54
N SER A 150 -1.39 -19.93 -9.24
CA SER A 150 -1.79 -21.11 -8.46
C SER A 150 -2.80 -20.69 -7.40
N ASN A 151 -3.72 -21.58 -7.03
CA ASN A 151 -4.66 -21.36 -5.93
C ASN A 151 -4.01 -21.61 -4.56
N GLN A 152 -2.79 -21.10 -4.39
CA GLN A 152 -2.01 -21.18 -3.16
C GLN A 152 -1.88 -19.79 -2.56
N SER A 153 -1.83 -19.71 -1.23
CA SER A 153 -1.66 -18.46 -0.48
C SER A 153 -0.21 -17.97 -0.42
N SER A 154 0.74 -18.76 -0.94
CA SER A 154 2.15 -18.41 -0.99
C SER A 154 2.79 -18.87 -2.30
N SER A 155 3.79 -18.13 -2.74
CA SER A 155 4.57 -18.43 -3.94
C SER A 155 5.95 -17.81 -3.78
N ASN A 156 6.99 -18.51 -4.24
CA ASN A 156 8.33 -17.99 -4.25
C ASN A 156 9.03 -18.35 -5.56
N SER A 157 9.92 -17.46 -6.00
CA SER A 157 10.77 -17.67 -7.16
C SER A 157 12.07 -16.93 -6.92
N SER A 158 13.20 -17.59 -7.12
CA SER A 158 14.50 -16.94 -7.03
C SER A 158 15.45 -17.54 -8.06
N THR A 159 16.20 -16.65 -8.70
CA THR A 159 17.24 -16.99 -9.67
C THR A 159 18.49 -16.22 -9.29
N THR A 160 19.63 -16.91 -9.25
CA THR A 160 20.93 -16.27 -9.00
C THR A 160 21.91 -16.73 -10.07
N VAL A 161 22.64 -15.78 -10.67
CA VAL A 161 23.67 -16.05 -11.68
C VAL A 161 24.88 -15.18 -11.35
N GLY A 162 25.95 -15.80 -10.86
CA GLY A 162 27.14 -15.07 -10.40
C GLY A 162 26.81 -14.11 -9.26
N ASN A 163 27.01 -12.82 -9.48
CA ASN A 163 26.72 -11.74 -8.53
C ASN A 163 25.39 -11.02 -8.79
N LEU A 164 24.53 -11.61 -9.63
CA LEU A 164 23.20 -11.13 -9.94
C LEU A 164 22.19 -12.03 -9.23
N SER A 165 21.24 -11.45 -8.49
CA SER A 165 20.14 -12.21 -7.88
C SER A 165 18.80 -11.53 -8.09
N ALA A 166 17.80 -12.32 -8.42
CA ALA A 166 16.41 -11.93 -8.52
C ALA A 166 15.60 -12.82 -7.57
N SER A 167 14.68 -12.22 -6.82
CA SER A 167 13.82 -12.96 -5.89
C SER A 167 12.45 -12.32 -5.80
N VAL A 168 11.44 -13.18 -5.61
CA VAL A 168 10.06 -12.83 -5.29
C VAL A 168 9.59 -13.82 -4.23
N ALA A 169 8.98 -13.30 -3.17
CA ALA A 169 8.37 -14.10 -2.12
C ALA A 169 7.00 -13.53 -1.76
N ILE A 170 5.99 -14.38 -1.77
CA ILE A 170 4.61 -14.08 -1.41
C ILE A 170 4.25 -14.99 -0.24
N SER A 171 3.81 -14.39 0.86
CA SER A 171 3.45 -15.09 2.10
C SER A 171 2.28 -14.40 2.80
N SER A 172 1.84 -14.96 3.94
CA SER A 172 0.86 -14.31 4.81
C SER A 172 1.32 -12.97 5.38
N ALA A 173 2.63 -12.70 5.44
CA ALA A 173 3.18 -11.43 5.89
C ALA A 173 3.14 -10.35 4.78
N GLY A 174 2.88 -10.74 3.53
CA GLY A 174 2.84 -9.85 2.37
C GLY A 174 3.71 -10.33 1.21
N MET A 175 4.05 -9.39 0.32
CA MET A 175 4.85 -9.65 -0.88
C MET A 175 6.18 -8.91 -0.82
N GLN A 176 7.26 -9.58 -1.19
CA GLN A 176 8.60 -9.02 -1.28
C GLN A 176 9.20 -9.38 -2.63
N LEU A 177 9.89 -8.43 -3.24
CA LEU A 177 10.60 -8.61 -4.50
C LEU A 177 11.93 -7.87 -4.38
N ALA A 178 13.01 -8.50 -4.84
CA ALA A 178 14.32 -7.86 -4.86
C ALA A 178 15.13 -8.28 -6.09
N LEU A 179 15.85 -7.32 -6.67
CA LEU A 179 16.88 -7.50 -7.68
C LEU A 179 18.17 -6.91 -7.13
N ASN A 180 19.20 -7.73 -6.96
CA ASN A 180 20.52 -7.30 -6.54
C ASN A 180 21.51 -7.45 -7.68
N THR A 181 22.28 -6.39 -7.87
CA THR A 181 23.37 -6.33 -8.83
C THR A 181 24.59 -5.69 -8.16
N PRO A 182 25.79 -5.84 -8.71
CA PRO A 182 26.96 -5.07 -8.27
C PRO A 182 26.78 -3.55 -8.42
N ASN A 183 25.90 -3.13 -9.33
CA ASN A 183 25.56 -1.75 -9.60
C ASN A 183 24.40 -1.23 -8.72
N GLY A 184 24.00 -1.97 -7.70
CA GLY A 184 23.01 -1.55 -6.73
C GLY A 184 21.84 -2.52 -6.57
N ASN A 185 20.78 -2.04 -5.92
CA ASN A 185 19.67 -2.86 -5.46
C ASN A 185 18.34 -2.23 -5.86
N LEU A 186 17.40 -3.06 -6.29
CA LEU A 186 16.01 -2.72 -6.42
C LEU A 186 15.25 -3.61 -5.45
N ALA A 187 14.37 -3.03 -4.64
CA ALA A 187 13.45 -3.78 -3.80
C ALA A 187 12.04 -3.22 -3.87
N GLN A 188 11.07 -4.11 -3.67
CA GLN A 188 9.69 -3.78 -3.42
C GLN A 188 9.20 -4.65 -2.27
N SER A 189 8.50 -4.06 -1.31
CA SER A 189 7.85 -4.81 -0.25
C SER A 189 6.49 -4.23 0.04
N ILE A 190 5.52 -5.12 0.21
CA ILE A 190 4.20 -4.78 0.69
C ILE A 190 3.98 -5.62 1.93
N ALA A 191 3.87 -4.95 3.07
CA ALA A 191 3.51 -5.59 4.32
C ALA A 191 2.08 -5.18 4.68
N GLY A 192 1.25 -6.19 4.95
CA GLY A 192 -0.16 -6.00 5.30
C GLY A 192 -0.72 -7.29 5.89
N GLY A 193 -1.13 -7.24 7.15
CA GLY A 193 -1.71 -8.37 7.86
C GLY A 193 -2.28 -7.95 9.19
N ALA A 194 -3.34 -8.63 9.64
CA ALA A 194 -3.93 -8.44 10.97
C ALA A 194 -2.90 -8.84 12.04
N GLY A 195 -2.13 -7.87 12.53
CA GLY A 195 -1.03 -8.07 13.49
C GLY A 195 0.30 -7.41 13.11
N GLY A 196 0.45 -6.90 11.89
CA GLY A 196 1.61 -6.08 11.51
C GLY A 196 1.40 -4.61 11.93
N SER A 197 2.37 -3.99 12.61
CA SER A 197 2.27 -2.59 13.07
C SER A 197 2.15 -1.55 11.93
N MET A 198 2.38 -1.91 10.67
CA MET A 198 2.36 -0.97 9.54
C MET A 198 1.81 -1.60 8.26
N ASN A 199 0.79 -0.96 7.69
CA ASN A 199 0.37 -1.19 6.30
C ASN A 199 1.27 -0.32 5.42
N GLN A 200 2.25 -0.93 4.76
CA GLN A 200 3.25 -0.19 4.00
C GLN A 200 3.51 -0.82 2.63
N ILE A 201 3.58 0.06 1.62
CA ILE A 201 4.11 -0.23 0.31
C ILE A 201 5.44 0.51 0.22
N MET A 202 6.55 -0.22 0.11
CA MET A 202 7.88 0.36 -0.04
C MET A 202 8.47 -0.07 -1.37
N GLN A 203 8.90 0.90 -2.17
CA GLN A 203 9.62 0.68 -3.42
C GLN A 203 10.95 1.43 -3.34
N VAL A 204 12.04 0.69 -3.48
CA VAL A 204 13.40 1.20 -3.43
C VAL A 204 14.09 0.89 -4.74
N VAL A 205 14.70 1.90 -5.33
CA VAL A 205 15.60 1.79 -6.48
C VAL A 205 16.89 2.48 -6.11
N GLN A 206 17.98 1.73 -5.99
CA GLN A 206 19.30 2.22 -5.67
C GLN A 206 20.24 1.84 -6.79
N VAL A 207 20.65 2.82 -7.59
CA VAL A 207 21.49 2.65 -8.76
C VAL A 207 22.84 3.32 -8.52
N ALA A 208 23.90 2.57 -8.65
CA ALA A 208 25.27 3.02 -8.62
C ALA A 208 25.99 2.52 -9.88
N GLY A 209 26.45 3.44 -10.72
CA GLY A 209 27.11 3.14 -11.98
C GLY A 209 26.58 4.02 -13.10
N ASN A 210 26.93 3.67 -14.34
CA ASN A 210 26.53 4.45 -15.52
C ASN A 210 25.62 3.62 -16.42
N ALA A 211 24.76 4.30 -17.18
CA ALA A 211 23.92 3.72 -18.23
C ALA A 211 23.03 2.55 -17.76
N GLN A 212 22.59 2.58 -16.50
CA GLN A 212 21.69 1.57 -15.94
C GLN A 212 20.25 1.90 -16.33
N GLN A 213 19.48 0.88 -16.72
CA GLN A 213 18.04 1.03 -16.96
C GLN A 213 17.28 0.18 -15.96
N VAL A 214 16.51 0.83 -15.10
CA VAL A 214 15.85 0.20 -13.98
C VAL A 214 14.37 0.57 -14.01
N MET A 215 13.51 -0.45 -13.88
CA MET A 215 12.08 -0.29 -13.84
C MET A 215 11.55 -1.03 -12.61
N ASN A 216 10.85 -0.32 -11.75
CA ASN A 216 10.20 -0.80 -10.55
C ASN A 216 8.73 -0.37 -10.62
N THR A 217 7.83 -1.30 -10.94
CA THR A 217 6.41 -1.02 -11.10
C THR A 217 5.56 -1.83 -10.13
N LEU A 218 4.57 -1.16 -9.55
CA LEU A 218 3.55 -1.76 -8.72
C LEU A 218 2.19 -1.34 -9.26
N GLN A 219 1.30 -2.31 -9.40
CA GLN A 219 -0.07 -2.08 -9.78
C GLN A 219 -1.00 -2.82 -8.82
N LEU A 220 -1.78 -2.06 -8.06
CA LEU A 220 -2.83 -2.55 -7.19
C LEU A 220 -4.18 -2.19 -7.78
N ASN A 221 -4.97 -3.19 -8.10
CA ASN A 221 -6.36 -3.03 -8.53
C ASN A 221 -7.30 -3.50 -7.42
N LEU A 222 -8.18 -2.62 -6.97
CA LEU A 222 -9.18 -2.88 -5.95
C LEU A 222 -10.53 -3.09 -6.63
N GLN A 223 -11.07 -4.30 -6.48
CA GLN A 223 -12.38 -4.64 -7.00
C GLN A 223 -13.43 -4.27 -5.96
N THR A 224 -14.36 -3.42 -6.36
CA THR A 224 -15.43 -3.00 -5.49
C THR A 224 -16.77 -3.58 -5.92
N SER A 225 -17.56 -4.05 -4.98
CA SER A 225 -18.95 -4.48 -5.20
C SER A 225 -19.91 -3.59 -4.41
N ALA A 226 -21.08 -3.32 -4.98
CA ALA A 226 -22.11 -2.53 -4.29
C ALA A 226 -22.56 -3.24 -3.00
N LEU A 227 -22.57 -2.54 -1.87
CA LEU A 227 -23.21 -3.04 -0.66
C LEU A 227 -24.72 -3.17 -0.93
N THR A 228 -25.21 -4.41 -1.00
CA THR A 228 -26.65 -4.64 -1.10
C THR A 228 -27.32 -4.20 0.19
N SER A 229 -28.58 -3.77 0.11
CA SER A 229 -29.39 -3.39 1.27
C SER A 229 -29.59 -4.54 2.29
N ALA A 230 -29.31 -5.79 1.92
CA ALA A 230 -29.19 -6.90 2.86
C ALA A 230 -27.85 -6.87 3.64
N GLY A 231 -26.73 -6.61 2.96
CA GLY A 231 -25.41 -6.47 3.60
C GLY A 231 -25.34 -5.28 4.56
N LEU A 232 -25.98 -4.16 4.22
CA LEU A 232 -26.09 -2.99 5.12
C LEU A 232 -26.84 -3.31 6.42
N ARG A 233 -27.91 -4.12 6.35
CA ARG A 233 -28.64 -4.58 7.53
C ARG A 233 -27.79 -5.49 8.41
N GLN A 234 -27.01 -6.39 7.80
CA GLN A 234 -26.12 -7.28 8.54
C GLN A 234 -25.01 -6.51 9.28
N VAL A 235 -24.36 -5.55 8.61
CA VAL A 235 -23.35 -4.67 9.22
C VAL A 235 -23.96 -3.79 10.31
N GLY A 236 -25.17 -3.27 10.09
CA GLY A 236 -25.93 -2.54 11.09
C GLY A 236 -26.20 -3.36 12.35
N ILE A 237 -26.63 -4.62 12.19
CA ILE A 237 -26.88 -5.55 13.31
C ILE A 237 -25.57 -5.88 14.04
N GLN A 238 -24.46 -6.11 13.32
CA GLN A 238 -23.16 -6.38 13.95
C GLN A 238 -22.64 -5.18 14.75
N ASN A 239 -22.76 -3.97 14.23
CA ASN A 239 -22.38 -2.75 14.95
C ASN A 239 -23.29 -2.50 16.17
N ALA A 240 -24.60 -2.78 16.05
CA ALA A 240 -25.52 -2.71 17.17
C ALA A 240 -25.16 -3.72 18.26
N MET A 241 -24.84 -4.96 17.91
CA MET A 241 -24.39 -5.97 18.87
C MET A 241 -23.06 -5.61 19.53
N ALA A 242 -22.09 -5.07 18.77
CA ALA A 242 -20.80 -4.63 19.32
C ALA A 242 -20.97 -3.48 20.34
N ASN A 243 -21.85 -2.52 20.07
CA ASN A 243 -22.15 -1.43 20.99
C ASN A 243 -22.96 -1.89 22.21
N MET A 244 -23.82 -2.91 22.08
CA MET A 244 -24.55 -3.48 23.22
C MET A 244 -23.64 -4.24 24.19
N VAL A 245 -22.54 -4.85 23.70
CA VAL A 245 -21.55 -5.52 24.57
C VAL A 245 -20.74 -4.52 25.38
N ALA A 246 -20.48 -3.31 24.84
CA ALA A 246 -19.76 -2.25 25.56
C ALA A 246 -20.58 -1.59 26.70
N VAL A 247 -21.89 -1.80 26.76
CA VAL A 247 -22.79 -1.21 27.78
C VAL A 247 -22.96 -2.12 29.02
N ARG A 248 -22.33 -3.31 29.05
CA ARG A 248 -22.39 -4.24 30.20
C ARG A 248 -21.24 -4.11 31.22
N HIS A 249 -20.59 -2.95 31.31
CA HIS A 249 -19.67 -2.61 32.39
C HIS A 249 -20.07 -1.30 33.08
#